data_AF-A0A971B475-F1
#
_entry.id   AF-A0A971B475-F1
#
_cell.length_a   1.000
_cell.length_b   1.000
_cell.length_c   1.000
_cell.angle_alpha   90.00
_cell.angle_beta   90.00
_cell.angle_gamma   90.00
#
_symmetry.space_group_name_H-M   'P 1'
#
loop_
_entity.id
_entity.type
_entity.pdbx_description
1 polymer ?
#
loop_
_entity_poly.entity_id
_entity_poly.type
_entity_poly.pdbx_seq_one_letter_code
_entity_poly.pdbx_strand_id
1 'polypeptide(L)'
;MNVIHAYWVEKNNFGDLLTPLIVRHLSGREPVRVEPNAPVEHFFVVGSTLHFATPLTTVWGTGIIYWRSAILPNPRAKVAMTRGPLSYSFAMAHGLKCPPVWGDPAAFVREIFPPAPAKTAKWCFVPHFRE
;
A
#
# COMPACT_ATOMS: atom_id res chain seq x y z
N MET A 1 5.52 14.47 19.05
CA MET A 1 4.79 13.25 18.63
C MET A 1 5.30 12.86 17.24
N ASN A 2 6.10 11.79 17.12
CA ASN A 2 6.89 11.48 15.92
C ASN A 2 6.48 10.16 15.24
N VAL A 3 5.17 9.86 15.14
CA VAL A 3 4.66 8.59 14.57
C VAL A 3 3.79 8.81 13.34
N ILE A 4 3.75 7.84 12.42
CA ILE A 4 2.78 7.75 11.32
C ILE A 4 2.00 6.45 11.47
N HIS A 5 0.67 6.52 11.55
CA HIS A 5 -0.17 5.33 11.51
C HIS A 5 -0.32 4.82 10.08
N ALA A 6 -0.14 3.52 9.88
CA ALA A 6 -0.37 2.88 8.59
C ALA A 6 -0.88 1.45 8.79
N TYR A 7 -1.56 0.92 7.77
CA TYR A 7 -1.94 -0.49 7.74
C TYR A 7 -0.97 -1.30 6.89
N TRP A 8 -0.61 -2.49 7.38
CA TRP A 8 0.05 -3.53 6.61
C TRP A 8 -0.25 -4.91 7.20
N VAL A 9 -0.14 -5.95 6.37
CA VAL A 9 -0.22 -7.35 6.82
C VAL A 9 1.13 -7.80 7.37
N GLU A 10 1.18 -8.18 8.64
CA GLU A 10 2.43 -8.51 9.34
C GLU A 10 2.96 -9.93 9.07
N LYS A 11 2.10 -10.86 8.65
CA LYS A 11 2.47 -12.27 8.53
C LYS A 11 2.44 -12.74 7.08
N ASN A 12 3.52 -13.40 6.65
CA ASN A 12 3.65 -14.08 5.36
C ASN A 12 3.37 -13.24 4.11
N ASN A 13 3.46 -11.91 4.20
CA ASN A 13 3.32 -11.01 3.05
C ASN A 13 4.54 -10.09 2.95
N PHE A 14 5.53 -10.52 2.17
CA PHE A 14 6.74 -9.73 1.94
C PHE A 14 6.44 -8.32 1.40
N GLY A 15 5.47 -8.19 0.50
CA GLY A 15 5.11 -6.91 -0.10
C GLY A 15 4.61 -5.91 0.93
N ASP A 16 3.68 -6.32 1.80
CA ASP A 16 3.09 -5.42 2.79
C ASP A 16 4.08 -5.02 3.89
N LEU A 17 5.05 -5.88 4.20
CA LEU A 17 6.16 -5.56 5.12
C LEU A 17 7.05 -4.40 4.65
N LEU A 18 6.93 -3.98 3.38
CA LEU A 18 7.62 -2.79 2.88
C LEU A 18 6.99 -1.48 3.41
N THR A 19 5.70 -1.48 3.77
CA THR A 19 5.01 -0.28 4.28
C THR A 19 5.77 0.42 5.41
N PRO A 20 6.08 -0.25 6.54
CA PRO A 20 6.79 0.42 7.63
C PRO A 20 8.18 0.91 7.22
N LEU A 21 8.88 0.18 6.34
CA LEU A 21 10.21 0.57 5.87
C LEU A 21 10.17 1.83 5.01
N ILE A 22 9.22 1.89 4.06
CA ILE A 22 9.01 3.04 3.18
C ILE A 22 8.56 4.27 3.98
N VAL A 23 7.60 4.10 4.89
CA VAL A 23 7.13 5.19 5.75
C VAL A 23 8.27 5.76 6.58
N ARG A 24 9.07 4.90 7.22
CA ARG A 24 10.21 5.35 8.03
C ARG A 24 11.25 6.09 7.18
N HIS A 25 11.64 5.52 6.03
CA HIS A 25 12.64 6.09 5.13
C HIS A 25 12.27 7.48 4.63
N LEU A 26 11.04 7.64 4.12
CA LEU A 26 10.63 8.89 3.48
C LEU A 26 10.27 10.00 4.46
N SER A 27 9.74 9.65 5.63
CA SER A 27 9.24 10.64 6.59
C SER A 27 10.20 10.94 7.74
N GLY A 28 11.14 10.05 8.04
CA GLY A 28 11.94 10.10 9.27
C GLY A 28 11.13 9.87 10.55
N ARG A 29 9.87 9.40 10.44
CA ARG A 29 8.94 9.17 11.54
C ARG A 29 8.73 7.69 11.78
N GLU A 30 8.36 7.33 13.01
CA GLU A 30 8.16 5.94 13.39
C GLU A 30 6.80 5.41 12.87
N PRO A 31 6.76 4.36 12.03
CA PRO A 31 5.52 3.75 11.58
C PRO A 31 4.86 2.96 12.71
N VAL A 32 3.57 3.17 12.93
CA VAL A 32 2.76 2.40 13.88
C VAL A 32 1.65 1.70 13.12
N ARG A 33 1.55 0.38 13.30
CA ARG A 33 0.51 -0.40 12.66
C ARG A 33 -0.84 -0.10 13.29
N VAL A 34 -1.86 0.11 12.46
CA VAL A 34 -3.25 0.15 12.90
C VAL A 34 -4.12 -0.67 11.97
N GLU A 35 -5.22 -1.21 12.49
CA GLU A 35 -6.23 -1.88 11.66
C GLU A 35 -6.98 -0.87 10.78
N PRO A 36 -7.56 -1.29 9.64
CA PRO A 36 -8.29 -0.40 8.74
C PRO A 36 -9.40 0.41 9.42
N ASN A 37 -10.09 -0.18 10.40
CA ASN A 37 -11.21 0.43 11.12
C ASN A 37 -10.78 1.17 12.39
N ALA A 38 -9.49 1.33 12.65
CA ALA A 38 -9.02 2.06 13.82
C ALA A 38 -9.52 3.52 13.78
N PRO A 39 -9.94 4.10 14.94
CA PRO A 39 -10.49 5.45 15.02
C PRO A 39 -9.39 6.52 14.98
N VAL A 40 -8.43 6.37 14.06
CA VAL A 40 -7.29 7.28 13.89
C VAL A 40 -6.96 7.42 12.41
N GLU A 41 -6.54 8.62 11.98
CA GLU A 41 -6.05 8.82 10.62
C GLU A 41 -4.83 7.93 10.34
N HIS A 42 -4.85 7.23 9.21
CA HIS A 42 -3.80 6.29 8.84
C HIS A 42 -3.65 6.14 7.33
N PHE A 43 -2.51 5.61 6.91
CA PHE A 43 -2.15 5.44 5.51
C PHE A 43 -2.31 4.01 5.02
N PHE A 44 -2.78 3.87 3.79
CA PHE A 44 -2.57 2.67 2.98
C PHE A 44 -1.51 2.97 1.92
N VAL A 45 -0.39 2.25 1.97
CA VAL A 45 0.83 2.59 1.24
C VAL A 45 1.06 1.64 0.07
N VAL A 46 1.47 0.39 0.33
CA VAL A 46 1.63 -0.63 -0.72
C VAL A 46 0.51 -1.68 -0.65
N GLY A 47 0.63 -2.73 -1.45
CA GLY A 47 -0.30 -3.87 -1.41
C GLY A 47 -1.61 -3.61 -2.14
N SER A 48 -2.59 -4.46 -1.85
CA SER A 48 -3.89 -4.49 -2.53
C SER A 48 -5.05 -4.23 -1.54
N THR A 49 -4.94 -3.14 -0.77
CA THR A 49 -5.77 -2.90 0.42
C THR A 49 -6.86 -1.84 0.22
N LEU A 50 -6.97 -1.24 -0.97
CA LEU A 50 -7.90 -0.14 -1.25
C LEU A 50 -9.35 -0.45 -0.85
N HIS A 51 -9.79 -1.72 -0.99
CA HIS A 51 -11.11 -2.19 -0.58
C HIS A 51 -11.49 -1.84 0.86
N PHE A 52 -10.52 -1.77 1.76
CA PHE A 52 -10.72 -1.55 3.19
C PHE A 52 -10.69 -0.07 3.59
N ALA A 53 -10.59 0.85 2.63
CA ALA A 53 -10.41 2.27 2.94
C ALA A 53 -11.62 2.83 3.70
N THR A 54 -11.34 3.56 4.79
CA THR A 54 -12.33 4.18 5.66
C THR A 54 -12.30 5.71 5.52
N PRO A 55 -13.24 6.46 6.13
CA PRO A 55 -13.18 7.92 6.13
C PRO A 55 -11.89 8.51 6.72
N LEU A 56 -11.15 7.74 7.54
CA LEU A 56 -9.90 8.15 8.15
C LEU A 56 -8.66 7.67 7.38
N THR A 57 -8.86 6.91 6.29
CA THR A 57 -7.77 6.39 5.48
C THR A 57 -7.30 7.43 4.46
N THR A 58 -5.99 7.60 4.38
CA THR A 58 -5.31 8.25 3.24
C THR A 58 -4.65 7.19 2.37
N VAL A 59 -5.13 7.07 1.13
CA VAL A 59 -4.61 6.14 0.12
C VAL A 59 -3.44 6.79 -0.60
N TRP A 60 -2.26 6.19 -0.49
CA TRP A 60 -1.04 6.63 -1.14
C TRP A 60 -0.32 5.45 -1.79
N GLY A 61 -0.90 4.93 -2.88
CA GLY A 61 -0.26 3.95 -3.75
C GLY A 61 -0.75 2.51 -3.65
N THR A 62 -1.63 2.19 -2.70
CA THR A 62 -2.22 0.85 -2.64
C THR A 62 -3.16 0.61 -3.82
N GLY A 63 -3.37 -0.67 -4.16
CA GLY A 63 -4.24 -1.09 -5.23
C GLY A 63 -5.43 -1.94 -4.76
N ILE A 64 -6.06 -2.61 -5.71
CA ILE A 64 -7.11 -3.61 -5.48
C ILE A 64 -6.59 -5.02 -5.74
N ILE A 65 -7.19 -6.00 -5.05
CA ILE A 65 -6.96 -7.42 -5.31
C ILE A 65 -7.95 -7.97 -6.35
N TYR A 66 -9.24 -7.68 -6.18
CA TYR A 66 -10.30 -8.05 -7.11
C TYR A 66 -11.12 -6.83 -7.52
N TRP A 67 -11.63 -6.83 -8.75
CA TRP A 67 -12.59 -5.81 -9.19
C TRP A 67 -13.96 -5.98 -8.51
N ARG A 68 -14.38 -7.24 -8.34
CA ARG A 68 -15.60 -7.61 -7.62
C ARG A 68 -15.23 -8.01 -6.21
N SER A 69 -15.65 -7.23 -5.23
CA SER A 69 -15.41 -7.47 -3.81
C SER A 69 -16.70 -7.23 -3.05
N ALA A 70 -16.96 -8.03 -2.01
CA ALA A 70 -18.07 -7.78 -1.08
C ALA A 70 -17.78 -6.58 -0.16
N ILE A 71 -16.50 -6.25 0.01
CA ILE A 71 -16.02 -5.13 0.80
C ILE A 71 -15.63 -4.00 -0.15
N LEU A 72 -16.23 -2.83 0.05
CA LEU A 72 -16.06 -1.67 -0.81
C LEU A 72 -15.42 -0.51 -0.04
N PRO A 73 -14.57 0.31 -0.69
CA PRO A 73 -13.96 1.46 -0.06
C PRO A 73 -15.02 2.50 0.33
N ASN A 74 -14.76 3.24 1.41
CA ASN A 74 -15.58 4.37 1.77
C ASN A 74 -15.29 5.57 0.85
N PRO A 75 -16.31 6.19 0.21
CA PRO A 75 -16.13 7.34 -0.68
C PRO A 75 -15.49 8.57 0.00
N ARG A 76 -15.53 8.64 1.34
CA ARG A 76 -14.92 9.72 2.14
C ARG A 76 -13.42 9.54 2.39
N ALA A 77 -12.83 8.40 2.01
CA ALA A 77 -11.39 8.21 2.10
C ALA A 77 -10.65 9.27 1.27
N LYS A 78 -9.51 9.73 1.76
CA LYS A 78 -8.63 10.65 1.02
C LYS A 78 -7.79 9.82 0.05
N VAL A 79 -7.69 10.23 -1.21
CA VAL A 79 -6.85 9.53 -2.20
C VAL A 79 -5.83 10.50 -2.77
N ALA A 80 -4.55 10.26 -2.48
CA ALA A 80 -3.43 11.01 -3.04
C ALA A 80 -2.94 10.38 -4.34
N MET A 81 -2.84 9.04 -4.38
CA MET A 81 -2.54 8.27 -5.59
C MET A 81 -2.97 6.81 -5.40
N THR A 82 -3.26 6.13 -6.50
CA THR A 82 -3.52 4.67 -6.51
C THR A 82 -2.33 3.90 -7.09
N ARG A 83 -2.30 2.57 -7.00
CA ARG A 83 -1.20 1.78 -7.58
C ARG A 83 -1.09 1.89 -9.10
N GLY A 84 -2.22 2.03 -9.79
CA GLY A 84 -2.28 2.00 -11.25
C GLY A 84 -3.68 2.27 -11.80
N PRO A 85 -3.83 2.33 -13.14
CA PRO A 85 -5.06 2.74 -13.81
C PRO A 85 -6.30 1.92 -13.43
N LEU A 86 -6.14 0.60 -13.20
CA LEU A 86 -7.26 -0.25 -12.78
C LEU A 86 -7.75 0.09 -11.36
N SER A 87 -6.83 0.43 -10.44
CA SER A 87 -7.19 0.84 -9.08
C SER A 87 -7.80 2.23 -9.06
N TYR A 88 -7.33 3.14 -9.93
CA TYR A 88 -7.95 4.42 -10.20
C TYR A 88 -9.40 4.26 -10.70
N SER A 89 -9.61 3.45 -11.74
CA SER A 89 -10.96 3.21 -12.29
C SER A 89 -11.91 2.62 -11.26
N PHE A 90 -11.42 1.69 -10.42
CA PHE A 90 -12.18 1.15 -9.31
C PHE A 90 -12.55 2.24 -8.27
N ALA A 91 -11.58 3.06 -7.85
CA ALA A 91 -11.82 4.14 -6.90
C ALA A 91 -12.90 5.11 -7.42
N MET A 92 -12.80 5.52 -8.69
CA MET A 92 -13.77 6.40 -9.33
C MET A 92 -15.16 5.75 -9.44
N ALA A 93 -15.24 4.46 -9.81
CA ALA A 93 -16.49 3.71 -9.88
C ALA A 93 -17.21 3.59 -8.52
N HIS A 94 -16.46 3.67 -7.42
CA HIS A 94 -17.00 3.65 -6.05
C HIS A 94 -17.10 5.04 -5.40
N GLY A 95 -17.01 6.12 -6.19
CA GLY A 95 -17.30 7.48 -5.74
C GLY A 95 -16.19 8.15 -4.94
N LEU A 96 -14.97 7.60 -4.93
CA LEU A 96 -13.82 8.26 -4.30
C LEU A 96 -13.37 9.44 -5.18
N LYS A 97 -12.95 10.52 -4.53
CA LYS A 97 -12.28 11.62 -5.21
C LYS A 97 -10.81 11.26 -5.41
N CYS A 98 -10.49 10.70 -6.57
CA CYS A 98 -9.14 10.26 -6.90
C CYS A 98 -8.52 11.16 -7.98
N PRO A 99 -7.32 11.72 -7.77
CA PRO A 99 -6.57 12.34 -8.86
C PRO A 99 -6.09 11.26 -9.85
N PRO A 100 -5.89 11.59 -11.14
CA PRO A 100 -5.34 10.67 -12.15
C PRO A 100 -3.82 10.52 -11.98
N VAL A 101 -3.39 10.19 -10.76
CA VAL A 101 -2.00 9.97 -10.35
C VAL A 101 -1.89 8.55 -9.82
N TRP A 102 -0.87 7.84 -10.29
CA TRP A 102 -0.63 6.47 -9.86
C TRP A 102 0.84 6.12 -9.77
N GLY A 103 1.13 5.16 -8.90
CA GLY A 103 2.46 4.61 -8.66
C GLY A 103 2.43 3.66 -7.47
N ASP A 104 3.41 2.76 -7.40
CA ASP A 104 3.62 1.87 -6.26
C ASP A 104 4.78 2.39 -5.41
N PRO A 105 4.55 2.76 -4.13
CA PRO A 105 5.62 3.17 -3.22
C PRO A 105 6.72 2.13 -3.05
N ALA A 106 6.49 0.86 -3.40
CA ALA A 106 7.55 -0.15 -3.47
C ALA A 106 8.71 0.23 -4.42
N ALA A 107 8.54 1.23 -5.29
CA ALA A 107 9.64 1.80 -6.06
C ALA A 107 10.79 2.35 -5.17
N PHE A 108 10.48 2.82 -3.96
CA PHE A 108 11.48 3.33 -3.00
C PHE A 108 12.33 2.23 -2.35
N VAL A 109 12.03 0.95 -2.57
CA VAL A 109 12.82 -0.18 -2.06
C VAL A 109 14.30 -0.08 -2.45
N ARG A 110 14.61 0.45 -3.64
CA ARG A 110 15.99 0.60 -4.11
C ARG A 110 16.79 1.65 -3.32
N GLU A 111 16.12 2.60 -2.68
CA GLU A 111 16.75 3.60 -1.82
C GLU A 111 16.97 3.07 -0.41
N ILE A 112 16.07 2.20 0.05
CA ILE A 112 16.10 1.59 1.40
C ILE A 112 17.15 0.47 1.45
N PHE A 113 17.19 -0.35 0.40
CA PHE A 113 18.08 -1.49 0.31
C PHE A 113 19.08 -1.26 -0.83
N PRO A 114 20.38 -1.14 -0.52
CA PRO A 114 21.39 -1.03 -1.56
C PRO A 114 21.35 -2.26 -2.48
N PRO A 115 21.67 -2.10 -3.78
CA PRO A 115 21.70 -3.22 -4.70
C PRO A 115 22.60 -4.34 -4.17
N ALA A 116 22.06 -5.54 -4.04
CA ALA A 116 22.87 -6.71 -3.74
C ALA A 116 23.85 -6.98 -4.90
N PRO A 117 25.01 -7.61 -4.64
CA PRO A 117 25.92 -8.05 -5.68
C PRO A 117 25.18 -8.86 -6.75
N ALA A 118 25.56 -8.66 -8.01
CA ALA A 118 24.96 -9.38 -9.12
C ALA A 118 25.11 -10.88 -8.92
N LYS A 119 23.98 -11.61 -8.88
CA LYS A 119 24.01 -13.07 -8.86
C LYS A 119 24.35 -13.58 -10.27
N THR A 120 25.20 -14.59 -10.34
CA THR A 120 25.62 -15.24 -11.59
C THR A 120 24.66 -16.33 -12.06
N ALA A 121 23.60 -16.61 -11.30
CA ALA A 121 22.62 -17.63 -11.62
C ALA A 121 21.80 -17.25 -12.86
N LYS A 122 21.68 -18.17 -13.82
CA LYS A 122 20.84 -18.01 -15.01
C LYS A 122 19.34 -17.90 -14.69
N TRP A 123 18.91 -18.47 -13.58
CA TRP A 123 17.51 -18.51 -13.16
C TRP A 123 17.39 -18.12 -11.68
N CYS A 124 16.35 -17.34 -11.36
CA CYS A 124 15.92 -17.05 -10.00
C CYS A 124 14.46 -17.46 -9.88
N PHE A 125 14.15 -18.32 -8.90
CA PHE A 125 12.79 -18.73 -8.61
C PHE A 125 12.33 -18.04 -7.33
N VAL A 126 11.32 -17.18 -7.46
CA VAL A 126 10.63 -16.54 -6.33
C VAL A 126 9.23 -17.15 -6.28
N PRO A 127 9.01 -18.22 -5.49
CA PRO A 127 7.70 -18.83 -5.38
C PRO A 127 6.71 -17.81 -4.81
N HIS A 128 5.61 -17.59 -5.51
CA HIS A 128 4.47 -16.93 -4.93
C HIS A 128 3.73 -17.93 -4.01
N PHE A 129 3.21 -17.43 -2.89
CA PHE A 129 2.46 -18.24 -1.91
C PHE A 129 1.41 -19.12 -2.61
N ARG A 130 1.34 -20.39 -2.19
CA ARG A 130 0.23 -21.31 -2.52
C ARG A 130 -0.88 -21.11 -1.49
N GLU A 131 -2.11 -21.04 -1.97
CA GLU A 131 -3.34 -21.13 -1.16
C GLU A 131 -3.30 -22.29 -0.14
#